data_AF-A0A8T6PJT1-F1
#
_entry.id   AF-A0A8T6PJT1-F1
#
_cell.length_a   1.000
_cell.length_b   1.000
_cell.length_c   1.000
_cell.angle_alpha   90.00
_cell.angle_beta   90.00
_cell.angle_gamma   90.00
#
_symmetry.space_group_name_H-M   'P 1'
#
loop_
_entity.id
_entity.type
_entity.pdbx_description
1 polymer ?
#
loop_
_entity_poly.entity_id
_entity_poly.type
_entity_poly.pdbx_seq_one_letter_code
_entity_poly.pdbx_strand_id
1 'polypeptide(L)'
;MSQFALQDREDDIQQMLKQLPPSGATLRLLDIGTGELGYTLQLHRPDIDLMVMDPVHFMDTAPDFAFETDRLDAIVSHQTNTDLAFRPDFLARAWHALRSGGRLILFTRLGQEDSLREAASHLQNAGFSRILTEHSTDGLAILSRGEKPYPEAVTPTERLAQNVPYSAAPQVIQAAGLAKLRGRYIYLLVRQRPEGPAWRIQPHEIEWEAITACRDGTEAALIAFSSLPRAVRFMQNAVVANAIQGVNKIPKFRKDVAGEWSLSILLDPNWEDFIAEKRVFERTIKVDPDSAEAPDE
;
A
#
# COMPACT_ATOMS: atom_id res chain seq x y z
N MET A 1 30.42 -14.91 3.02
CA MET A 1 29.14 -15.64 2.79
C MET A 1 29.24 -16.33 1.45
N SER A 2 28.74 -17.57 1.32
CA SER A 2 28.67 -18.27 0.02
C SER A 2 27.67 -17.58 -0.90
N GLN A 3 27.81 -17.71 -2.21
CA GLN A 3 26.85 -17.16 -3.19
C GLN A 3 25.42 -17.68 -2.95
N PHE A 4 25.28 -18.93 -2.51
CA PHE A 4 23.98 -19.52 -2.12
C PHE A 4 23.32 -18.76 -0.96
N ALA A 5 24.05 -18.48 0.12
CA ALA A 5 23.50 -17.77 1.28
C ALA A 5 23.11 -16.31 0.99
N LEU A 6 23.64 -15.72 -0.09
CA LEU A 6 23.22 -14.39 -0.55
C LEU A 6 21.95 -14.46 -1.40
N GLN A 7 21.78 -15.52 -2.19
CA GLN A 7 20.62 -15.71 -3.04
C GLN A 7 19.37 -16.06 -2.22
N ASP A 8 19.48 -16.96 -1.25
CA ASP A 8 18.37 -17.33 -0.37
C ASP A 8 17.82 -16.10 0.38
N ARG A 9 18.72 -15.21 0.80
CA ARG A 9 18.38 -13.95 1.46
C ARG A 9 17.59 -13.00 0.57
N GLU A 10 17.94 -12.90 -0.71
CA GLU A 10 17.24 -12.05 -1.67
C GLU A 10 15.81 -12.57 -1.90
N ASP A 11 15.64 -13.88 -2.04
CA ASP A 11 14.31 -14.49 -2.22
C ASP A 11 13.41 -14.23 -1.00
N ASP A 12 13.95 -14.33 0.21
CA ASP A 12 13.23 -14.01 1.45
C ASP A 12 12.80 -12.53 1.49
N ILE A 13 13.70 -11.61 1.10
CA ILE A 13 13.37 -10.18 1.00
C ILE A 13 12.23 -9.96 0.00
N GLN A 14 12.28 -10.61 -1.17
CA GLN A 14 11.22 -10.50 -2.18
C GLN A 14 9.89 -11.05 -1.67
N GLN A 15 9.90 -12.16 -0.92
CA GLN A 15 8.69 -12.66 -0.27
C GLN A 15 8.15 -11.66 0.76
N MET A 16 8.99 -11.11 1.62
CA MET A 16 8.56 -10.12 2.63
C MET A 16 8.00 -8.85 1.98
N LEU A 17 8.61 -8.36 0.90
CA LEU A 17 8.14 -7.19 0.14
C LEU A 17 6.70 -7.38 -0.36
N LYS A 18 6.34 -8.59 -0.82
CA LYS A 18 4.96 -8.92 -1.25
C LYS A 18 3.96 -8.91 -0.10
N GLN A 19 4.42 -9.18 1.12
CA GLN A 19 3.56 -9.19 2.31
C GLN A 19 3.32 -7.80 2.89
N LEU A 20 4.12 -6.79 2.54
CA LEU A 20 3.89 -5.42 2.99
C LEU A 20 2.55 -4.88 2.49
N PRO A 21 1.86 -4.03 3.28
CA PRO A 21 0.69 -3.32 2.80
C PRO A 21 0.98 -2.57 1.49
N PRO A 22 0.01 -2.48 0.56
CA PRO A 22 0.16 -1.65 -0.63
C PRO A 22 0.38 -0.19 -0.21
N SER A 23 1.35 0.48 -0.84
CA SER A 23 1.69 1.87 -0.48
C SER A 23 0.58 2.83 -0.84
N GLY A 24 0.14 3.60 0.15
CA GLY A 24 -0.62 4.83 -0.06
C GLY A 24 0.31 5.98 -0.44
N ALA A 25 0.99 6.56 0.57
CA ALA A 25 1.91 7.68 0.38
C ALA A 25 3.23 7.46 1.12
N THR A 26 3.17 6.97 2.35
CA THR A 26 4.31 6.58 3.17
C THR A 26 3.89 5.39 4.02
N LEU A 27 4.72 4.36 4.09
CA LEU A 27 4.48 3.15 4.88
C LEU A 27 5.36 3.22 6.14
N ARG A 28 4.75 3.40 7.30
CA ARG A 28 5.42 3.39 8.60
C ARG A 28 5.72 1.96 9.00
N LEU A 29 6.98 1.57 8.87
CA LEU A 29 7.46 0.23 9.15
C LEU A 29 8.26 0.23 10.45
N LEU A 30 7.94 -0.68 11.36
CA LEU A 30 8.83 -1.02 12.48
C LEU A 30 9.58 -2.31 12.14
N ASP A 31 10.90 -2.25 12.10
CA ASP A 31 11.77 -3.43 12.08
C ASP A 31 12.21 -3.76 13.51
N ILE A 32 11.80 -4.95 13.99
CA ILE A 32 12.20 -5.49 15.28
C ILE A 32 13.41 -6.39 15.07
N GLY A 33 14.60 -5.87 15.36
CA GLY A 33 15.85 -6.55 15.09
C GLY A 33 17.04 -5.60 14.99
N THR A 34 17.96 -5.89 14.08
CA THR A 34 19.18 -5.10 13.87
C THR A 34 18.98 -3.90 12.93
N GLY A 35 17.81 -3.79 12.28
CA GLY A 35 17.52 -2.77 11.26
C GLY A 35 17.93 -3.15 9.84
N GLU A 36 18.77 -4.19 9.67
CA GLU A 36 19.32 -4.56 8.36
C GLU A 36 18.22 -4.95 7.36
N LEU A 37 17.19 -5.65 7.81
CA LEU A 37 16.02 -5.97 6.99
C LEU A 37 15.29 -4.69 6.59
N GLY A 38 14.95 -3.84 7.57
CA GLY A 38 14.23 -2.60 7.34
C GLY A 38 14.90 -1.69 6.32
N TYR A 39 16.22 -1.51 6.43
CA TYR A 39 16.99 -0.73 5.45
C TYR A 39 16.95 -1.37 4.06
N THR A 40 17.05 -2.68 3.98
CA THR A 40 16.98 -3.40 2.70
C THR A 40 15.61 -3.23 2.06
N LEU A 41 14.52 -3.41 2.82
CA LEU A 41 13.16 -3.17 2.35
C LEU A 41 12.98 -1.72 1.85
N GLN A 42 13.55 -0.73 2.56
CA GLN A 42 13.48 0.68 2.18
C GLN A 42 14.19 0.97 0.83
N LEU A 43 15.26 0.25 0.49
CA LEU A 43 15.92 0.38 -0.83
C LEU A 43 14.97 -0.05 -1.96
N HIS A 44 14.22 -1.13 -1.78
CA HIS A 44 13.23 -1.60 -2.75
C HIS A 44 11.96 -0.73 -2.76
N ARG A 45 11.56 -0.22 -1.59
CA ARG A 45 10.35 0.58 -1.34
C ARG A 45 10.70 1.91 -0.64
N PRO A 46 11.09 2.96 -1.41
CA PRO A 46 11.49 4.25 -0.85
C PRO A 46 10.37 5.05 -0.17
N ASP A 47 9.13 4.57 -0.27
CA ASP A 47 7.99 5.10 0.47
C ASP A 47 7.98 4.63 1.94
N ILE A 48 8.87 3.72 2.34
CA ILE A 48 8.97 3.25 3.73
C ILE A 48 9.59 4.32 4.63
N ASP A 49 8.87 4.68 5.69
CA ASP A 49 9.36 5.42 6.84
C ASP A 49 9.72 4.43 7.95
N LEU A 50 11.02 4.15 8.05
CA LEU A 50 11.55 3.05 8.85
C LEU A 50 11.84 3.49 10.29
N MET A 51 11.29 2.74 11.24
CA MET A 51 11.70 2.71 12.63
C MET A 51 12.41 1.38 12.91
N VAL A 52 13.49 1.43 13.66
CA VAL A 52 14.23 0.23 14.08
C VAL A 52 14.20 0.15 15.59
N MET A 53 13.91 -1.03 16.12
CA MET A 53 13.93 -1.28 17.55
C MET A 53 14.54 -2.65 17.83
N ASP A 54 15.41 -2.75 18.83
CA ASP A 54 15.90 -4.06 19.23
C ASP A 54 14.79 -4.83 19.96
N PRO A 55 14.80 -6.17 19.89
CA PRO A 55 13.71 -6.95 20.45
C PRO A 55 13.60 -6.87 21.98
N VAL A 56 14.71 -6.62 22.70
CA VAL A 56 14.69 -6.47 24.17
C VAL A 56 14.00 -5.16 24.52
N HIS A 57 14.39 -4.06 23.87
CA HIS A 57 13.76 -2.77 24.07
C HIS A 57 12.28 -2.76 23.69
N PHE A 58 11.88 -3.48 22.65
CA PHE A 58 10.45 -3.65 22.30
C PHE A 58 9.64 -4.31 23.43
N MET A 59 10.26 -5.20 24.21
CA MET A 59 9.62 -5.92 25.30
C MET A 59 9.70 -5.18 26.64
N ASP A 60 10.83 -4.51 26.90
CA ASP A 60 11.15 -3.83 28.16
C ASP A 60 10.67 -2.37 28.21
N THR A 61 10.31 -1.78 27.05
CA THR A 61 9.71 -0.45 27.05
C THR A 61 8.42 -0.48 27.86
N ALA A 62 8.43 0.31 28.95
CA ALA A 62 7.26 0.63 29.73
C ALA A 62 6.15 1.11 28.77
N PRO A 63 4.87 0.86 29.08
CA PRO A 63 3.75 1.31 28.25
C PRO A 63 3.77 2.82 27.96
N ASP A 64 4.56 3.61 28.68
CA ASP A 64 4.74 5.06 28.49
C ASP A 64 5.76 5.44 27.40
N PHE A 65 6.67 4.54 26.99
CA PHE A 65 7.36 4.63 25.70
C PHE A 65 6.43 4.07 24.61
N ALA A 66 5.16 4.45 24.71
CA ALA A 66 4.09 4.05 23.83
C ALA A 66 4.51 4.44 22.42
N PHE A 67 4.69 3.46 21.54
CA PHE A 67 4.20 3.69 20.20
C PHE A 67 2.79 4.20 20.38
N GLU A 68 2.52 5.42 19.89
CA GLU A 68 1.15 5.89 19.86
C GLU A 68 0.31 4.78 19.24
N THR A 69 -0.70 4.31 19.98
CA THR A 69 -1.53 3.18 19.58
C THR A 69 -2.07 3.41 18.17
N ASP A 70 -2.17 2.34 17.39
CA ASP A 70 -2.76 2.38 16.05
C ASP A 70 -2.02 3.28 15.03
N ARG A 71 -0.68 3.27 15.03
CA ARG A 71 0.11 4.13 14.11
C ARG A 71 0.93 3.42 13.06
N LEU A 72 1.30 2.16 13.27
CA LEU A 72 2.19 1.44 12.35
C LEU A 72 1.39 0.76 11.23
N ASP A 73 1.88 0.90 9.99
CA ASP A 73 1.33 0.20 8.83
C ASP A 73 1.78 -1.26 8.82
N ALA A 74 3.03 -1.50 9.22
CA ALA A 74 3.58 -2.84 9.32
C ALA A 74 4.63 -2.96 10.43
N ILE A 75 4.75 -4.16 10.96
CA ILE A 75 5.84 -4.59 11.84
C ILE A 75 6.48 -5.79 11.16
N VAL A 76 7.80 -5.76 10.99
CA VAL A 76 8.59 -6.88 10.51
C VAL A 76 9.53 -7.37 11.60
N SER A 77 9.77 -8.67 11.62
CA SER A 77 10.78 -9.30 12.46
C SER A 77 11.43 -10.43 11.68
N HIS A 78 12.75 -10.45 11.62
CA HIS A 78 13.50 -11.46 10.85
C HIS A 78 14.57 -12.12 11.72
N GLN A 79 14.58 -13.46 11.68
CA GLN A 79 15.49 -14.30 12.45
C GLN A 79 15.40 -14.11 13.97
N THR A 80 14.28 -13.57 14.48
CA THR A 80 13.96 -13.73 15.89
C THR A 80 13.75 -15.22 16.18
N ASN A 81 14.31 -15.70 17.29
CA ASN A 81 13.99 -17.02 17.83
C ASN A 81 12.46 -17.16 17.90
N THR A 82 11.90 -18.32 17.50
CA THR A 82 10.46 -18.58 17.45
C THR A 82 9.80 -18.30 18.81
N ASP A 83 10.52 -18.59 19.90
CA ASP A 83 10.13 -18.26 21.27
C ASP A 83 9.77 -16.79 21.47
N LEU A 84 10.47 -15.86 20.81
CA LEU A 84 10.18 -14.43 20.96
C LEU A 84 9.07 -13.97 20.02
N ALA A 85 9.06 -14.45 18.77
CA ALA A 85 8.16 -13.99 17.74
C ALA A 85 6.68 -14.34 18.03
N PHE A 86 6.43 -15.46 18.71
CA PHE A 86 5.08 -15.96 19.02
C PHE A 86 4.70 -15.83 20.49
N ARG A 87 5.51 -15.11 21.27
CA ARG A 87 5.23 -14.84 22.68
C ARG A 87 3.94 -14.00 22.82
N PRO A 88 3.01 -14.35 23.73
CA PRO A 88 1.73 -13.63 23.84
C PRO A 88 1.85 -12.13 24.09
N ASP A 89 2.83 -11.71 24.89
CA ASP A 89 3.11 -10.32 25.20
C ASP A 89 3.71 -9.56 24.01
N PHE A 90 4.58 -10.21 23.22
CA PHE A 90 5.06 -9.66 21.95
C PHE A 90 3.90 -9.42 20.97
N LEU A 91 3.06 -10.44 20.77
CA LEU A 91 1.93 -10.37 19.84
C LEU A 91 0.91 -9.33 20.26
N ALA A 92 0.62 -9.19 21.56
CA ALA A 92 -0.28 -8.16 22.08
C ALA A 92 0.28 -6.75 21.84
N ARG A 93 1.58 -6.52 22.09
CA ARG A 93 2.23 -5.24 21.82
C ARG A 93 2.20 -4.89 20.32
N ALA A 94 2.53 -5.86 19.47
CA ALA A 94 2.45 -5.70 18.02
C ALA A 94 1.03 -5.35 17.58
N TRP A 95 0.02 -6.05 18.13
CA TRP A 95 -1.39 -5.79 17.85
C TRP A 95 -1.80 -4.36 18.25
N HIS A 96 -1.35 -3.85 19.40
CA HIS A 96 -1.66 -2.49 19.84
C HIS A 96 -0.95 -1.39 19.02
N ALA A 97 0.27 -1.64 18.56
CA ALA A 97 1.04 -0.66 17.80
C ALA A 97 0.58 -0.54 16.33
N LEU A 98 0.07 -1.64 15.75
CA LEU A 98 -0.48 -1.66 14.40
C LEU A 98 -1.82 -0.91 14.34
N ARG A 99 -2.01 -0.10 13.30
CA ARG A 99 -3.34 0.45 12.97
C ARG A 99 -4.27 -0.65 12.43
N SER A 100 -5.58 -0.38 12.37
CA SER A 100 -6.53 -1.23 11.65
C SER A 100 -6.04 -1.52 10.23
N GLY A 101 -6.02 -2.80 9.83
CA GLY A 101 -5.46 -3.24 8.55
C GLY A 101 -3.94 -3.29 8.46
N GLY A 102 -3.22 -2.90 9.51
CA GLY A 102 -1.78 -3.04 9.61
C GLY A 102 -1.36 -4.51 9.69
N ARG A 103 -0.13 -4.80 9.28
CA ARG A 103 0.36 -6.19 9.14
C ARG A 103 1.55 -6.48 10.06
N LEU A 104 1.46 -7.58 10.81
CA LEU A 104 2.61 -8.21 11.43
C LEU A 104 3.19 -9.25 10.46
N ILE A 105 4.48 -9.17 10.16
CA ILE A 105 5.18 -10.07 9.23
C ILE A 105 6.40 -10.62 9.96
N LEU A 106 6.39 -11.93 10.21
CA LEU A 106 7.42 -12.63 10.95
C LEU A 106 8.14 -13.60 10.01
N PHE A 107 9.46 -13.56 10.03
CA PHE A 107 10.30 -14.52 9.34
C PHE A 107 11.13 -15.27 10.38
N THR A 108 10.68 -16.46 10.75
CA THR A 108 11.23 -17.24 11.86
C THR A 108 11.89 -18.51 11.36
N ARG A 109 13.11 -18.81 11.80
CA ARG A 109 13.75 -20.09 11.47
C ARG A 109 12.96 -21.25 12.07
N LEU A 110 12.82 -22.34 11.32
CA LEU A 110 12.17 -23.55 11.80
C LEU A 110 12.98 -24.17 12.95
N GLY A 111 12.37 -24.26 14.13
CA GLY A 111 12.76 -25.22 15.16
C GLY A 111 12.32 -26.64 14.81
N GLN A 112 12.77 -27.64 15.57
CA GLN A 112 12.37 -29.04 15.35
C GLN A 112 10.87 -29.31 15.58
N GLU A 113 10.16 -28.41 16.27
CA GLU A 113 8.76 -28.58 16.65
C GLU A 113 7.81 -27.55 16.03
N ASP A 114 8.31 -26.53 15.32
CA ASP A 114 7.45 -25.45 14.83
C ASP A 114 6.72 -25.85 13.54
N SER A 115 5.40 -26.04 13.61
CA SER A 115 4.56 -26.26 12.43
C SER A 115 3.91 -24.97 11.91
N LEU A 116 3.64 -24.90 10.60
CA LEU A 116 2.86 -23.80 9.99
C LEU A 116 1.52 -23.59 10.70
N ARG A 117 0.90 -24.68 11.17
CA ARG A 117 -0.40 -24.65 11.86
C ARG A 117 -0.29 -23.98 13.22
N GLU A 118 0.77 -24.22 13.97
CA GLU A 118 1.00 -23.59 15.28
C GLU A 118 1.27 -22.10 15.10
N ALA A 119 2.14 -21.72 14.17
CA ALA A 119 2.39 -20.31 13.83
C ALA A 119 1.08 -19.57 13.49
N ALA A 120 0.21 -20.18 12.69
CA ALA A 120 -1.10 -19.62 12.36
C ALA A 120 -2.01 -19.50 13.59
N SER A 121 -1.98 -20.52 14.46
CA SER A 121 -2.78 -20.57 15.68
C SER A 121 -2.35 -19.50 16.69
N HIS A 122 -1.04 -19.24 16.84
CA HIS A 122 -0.53 -18.14 17.67
C HIS A 122 -1.06 -16.77 17.20
N LEU A 123 -0.98 -16.50 15.90
CA LEU A 123 -1.51 -15.25 15.32
C LEU A 123 -3.03 -15.14 15.51
N GLN A 124 -3.77 -16.22 15.28
CA GLN A 124 -5.23 -16.24 15.45
C GLN A 124 -5.64 -15.97 16.90
N ASN A 125 -4.98 -16.62 17.85
CA ASN A 125 -5.24 -16.46 19.28
C ASN A 125 -4.89 -15.05 19.78
N ALA A 126 -3.92 -14.38 19.14
CA ALA A 126 -3.60 -12.98 19.40
C ALA A 126 -4.56 -11.98 18.73
N GLY A 127 -5.60 -12.46 18.04
CA GLY A 127 -6.63 -11.60 17.45
C GLY A 127 -6.27 -11.04 16.07
N PHE A 128 -5.26 -11.58 15.40
CA PHE A 128 -4.99 -11.28 13.99
C PHE A 128 -5.97 -12.02 13.07
N SER A 129 -6.19 -11.46 11.89
CA SER A 129 -7.05 -11.99 10.84
C SER A 129 -6.27 -12.16 9.54
N ARG A 130 -6.89 -12.80 8.52
CA ARG A 130 -6.29 -13.01 7.18
C ARG A 130 -4.88 -13.59 7.27
N ILE A 131 -4.73 -14.62 8.10
CA ILE A 131 -3.45 -15.21 8.42
C ILE A 131 -2.91 -15.98 7.21
N LEU A 132 -1.63 -15.79 6.93
CA LEU A 132 -0.87 -16.57 5.96
C LEU A 132 0.39 -17.09 6.65
N THR A 133 0.66 -18.38 6.49
CA THR A 133 1.86 -19.04 7.00
C THR A 133 2.38 -19.98 5.93
N GLU A 134 3.60 -19.77 5.48
CA GLU A 134 4.23 -20.56 4.43
C GLU A 134 5.70 -20.82 4.76
N HIS A 135 6.26 -21.87 4.15
CA HIS A 135 7.70 -22.11 4.22
C HIS A 135 8.43 -21.10 3.34
N SER A 136 9.61 -20.67 3.78
CA SER A 136 10.56 -19.96 2.92
C SER A 136 10.96 -20.82 1.71
N THR A 137 11.53 -20.19 0.69
CA THR A 137 11.94 -20.89 -0.55
C THR A 137 12.90 -22.05 -0.27
N ASP A 138 13.79 -21.89 0.70
CA ASP A 138 14.77 -22.91 1.13
C ASP A 138 14.20 -23.95 2.11
N GLY A 139 12.97 -23.74 2.61
CA GLY A 139 12.32 -24.59 3.61
C GLY A 139 12.94 -24.54 5.00
N LEU A 140 13.82 -23.57 5.30
CA LEU A 140 14.52 -23.43 6.60
C LEU A 140 13.84 -22.45 7.55
N ALA A 141 12.84 -21.71 7.06
CA ALA A 141 12.08 -20.74 7.84
C ALA A 141 10.58 -20.81 7.53
N ILE A 142 9.81 -20.15 8.38
CA ILE A 142 8.39 -19.86 8.19
C ILE A 142 8.24 -18.36 8.02
N LEU A 143 7.58 -17.97 6.93
CA LEU A 143 7.00 -16.64 6.77
C LEU A 143 5.57 -16.67 7.30
N SER A 144 5.31 -15.90 8.37
CA SER A 144 3.99 -15.73 8.96
C SER A 144 3.52 -14.29 8.84
N ARG A 145 2.26 -14.09 8.42
CA ARG A 145 1.62 -12.79 8.29
C ARG A 145 0.27 -12.79 8.97
N GLY A 146 0.03 -11.80 9.82
CA GLY A 146 -1.28 -11.51 10.40
C GLY A 146 -1.71 -10.06 10.14
N GLU A 147 -2.98 -9.83 9.82
CA GLU A 147 -3.54 -8.50 9.62
C GLU A 147 -4.43 -8.11 10.81
N LYS A 148 -4.20 -6.92 11.39
CA LYS A 148 -5.08 -6.39 12.44
C LYS A 148 -6.47 -6.15 11.85
N PRO A 149 -7.55 -6.70 12.44
CA PRO A 149 -8.89 -6.57 11.89
C PRO A 149 -9.37 -5.12 11.91
N TYR A 150 -10.41 -4.84 11.13
CA TYR A 150 -11.12 -3.56 11.17
C TYR A 150 -12.37 -3.76 12.03
N PRO A 151 -12.38 -3.32 13.30
CA PRO A 151 -13.48 -3.62 14.20
C PRO A 151 -14.82 -3.03 13.73
N GLU A 152 -14.78 -1.90 13.04
CA GLU A 152 -15.98 -1.13 12.65
C GLU A 152 -16.27 -1.13 11.15
N ALA A 153 -15.35 -1.64 10.30
CA ALA A 153 -15.53 -1.63 8.86
C ALA A 153 -15.93 -3.01 8.33
N VAL A 154 -17.19 -3.12 7.93
CA VAL A 154 -17.83 -4.34 7.42
C VAL A 154 -17.58 -4.48 5.91
N THR A 155 -17.55 -3.37 5.18
CA THR A 155 -17.38 -3.38 3.72
C THR A 155 -15.93 -3.09 3.28
N PRO A 156 -15.49 -3.57 2.10
CA PRO A 156 -14.21 -3.16 1.52
C PRO A 156 -14.03 -1.64 1.43
N THR A 157 -15.11 -0.90 1.12
CA THR A 157 -15.10 0.56 1.00
C THR A 157 -14.89 1.25 2.35
N GLU A 158 -15.55 0.78 3.41
CA GLU A 158 -15.33 1.30 4.77
C GLU A 158 -13.89 1.08 5.22
N ARG A 159 -13.30 -0.09 4.90
CA ARG A 159 -11.89 -0.39 5.21
C ARG A 159 -10.93 0.54 4.50
N LEU A 160 -11.19 0.85 3.23
CA LEU A 160 -10.43 1.83 2.46
C LEU A 160 -10.55 3.23 3.09
N ALA A 161 -11.75 3.62 3.52
CA ALA A 161 -11.99 4.93 4.12
C ALA A 161 -11.24 5.12 5.46
N GLN A 162 -11.11 4.06 6.28
CA GLN A 162 -10.38 4.09 7.54
C GLN A 162 -8.85 4.19 7.37
N ASN A 163 -8.30 3.58 6.32
CA ASN A 163 -6.85 3.54 6.11
C ASN A 163 -6.28 4.73 5.34
N VAL A 164 -7.14 5.42 4.61
CA VAL A 164 -6.75 6.50 3.73
C VAL A 164 -7.23 7.79 4.35
N PRO A 165 -6.42 8.47 5.18
CA PRO A 165 -6.79 9.77 5.69
C PRO A 165 -7.05 10.69 4.49
N TYR A 166 -8.10 11.51 4.61
CA TYR A 166 -8.34 12.60 3.68
C TYR A 166 -7.05 13.41 3.56
N SER A 167 -6.62 13.65 2.32
CA SER A 167 -5.52 14.58 2.09
C SER A 167 -5.90 15.95 2.62
N ALA A 168 -4.90 16.75 2.99
CA ALA A 168 -5.09 18.20 3.00
C ALA A 168 -5.66 18.64 1.63
N ALA A 169 -6.41 19.74 1.64
CA ALA A 169 -7.22 20.26 0.53
C ALA A 169 -6.63 19.97 -0.87
N PRO A 170 -7.47 19.62 -1.87
CA PRO A 170 -7.03 19.27 -3.22
C PRO A 170 -6.02 20.26 -3.77
N GLN A 171 -4.93 19.74 -4.33
CA GLN A 171 -3.85 20.58 -4.86
C GLN A 171 -3.83 20.52 -6.38
N VAL A 172 -3.91 21.69 -7.02
CA VAL A 172 -3.58 21.81 -8.43
C VAL A 172 -2.08 22.05 -8.54
N ILE A 173 -1.36 21.08 -9.09
CA ILE A 173 0.08 21.14 -9.28
C ILE A 173 0.44 21.06 -10.75
N GLN A 174 1.54 21.71 -11.13
CA GLN A 174 2.16 21.46 -12.43
C GLN A 174 2.72 20.04 -12.46
N ALA A 175 2.71 19.38 -13.63
CA ALA A 175 3.22 18.02 -13.79
C ALA A 175 4.67 17.87 -13.29
N ALA A 176 5.53 18.85 -13.59
CA ALA A 176 6.92 18.90 -13.09
C ALA A 176 7.03 18.94 -11.54
N GLY A 177 5.96 19.31 -10.84
CA GLY A 177 5.88 19.30 -9.38
C GLY A 177 5.77 17.90 -8.77
N LEU A 178 5.42 16.87 -9.55
CA LEU A 178 5.25 15.49 -9.07
C LEU A 178 6.50 14.92 -8.40
N ALA A 179 7.69 15.32 -8.87
CA ALA A 179 8.97 14.86 -8.34
C ALA A 179 9.17 15.20 -6.85
N LYS A 180 8.44 16.20 -6.32
CA LYS A 180 8.51 16.61 -4.91
C LYS A 180 7.64 15.74 -3.99
N LEU A 181 6.71 14.99 -4.55
CA LEU A 181 5.82 14.12 -3.79
C LEU A 181 6.57 12.85 -3.39
N ARG A 182 6.24 12.28 -2.23
CA ARG A 182 6.75 10.95 -1.83
C ARG A 182 6.16 9.82 -2.68
N GLY A 183 6.91 8.72 -2.83
CA GLY A 183 6.54 7.57 -3.67
C GLY A 183 7.05 7.66 -5.11
N ARG A 184 6.96 6.57 -5.88
CA ARG A 184 7.44 6.49 -7.27
C ARG A 184 6.36 6.72 -8.32
N TYR A 185 5.12 6.47 -7.95
CA TYR A 185 4.00 6.39 -8.89
C TYR A 185 2.89 7.38 -8.57
N ILE A 186 2.03 7.59 -9.56
CA ILE A 186 0.70 8.20 -9.42
C ILE A 186 -0.33 7.34 -10.15
N TYR A 187 -1.60 7.55 -9.85
CA TYR A 187 -2.73 6.79 -10.37
C TYR A 187 -3.69 7.73 -11.07
N LEU A 188 -4.08 7.41 -12.31
CA LEU A 188 -4.91 8.28 -13.14
C LEU A 188 -6.29 7.64 -13.38
N LEU A 189 -7.37 8.42 -13.38
CA LEU A 189 -8.68 7.89 -13.78
C LEU A 189 -8.78 7.87 -15.31
N VAL A 190 -9.00 6.68 -15.87
CA VAL A 190 -9.01 6.46 -17.30
C VAL A 190 -10.29 5.75 -17.74
N ARG A 191 -10.83 6.21 -18.86
CA ARG A 191 -11.80 5.48 -19.68
C ARG A 191 -11.03 4.68 -20.73
N GLN A 192 -11.17 3.37 -20.68
CA GLN A 192 -10.65 2.47 -21.69
C GLN A 192 -11.71 2.16 -22.73
N ARG A 193 -11.33 2.26 -24.01
CA ARG A 193 -12.14 1.84 -25.17
C ARG A 193 -11.40 0.74 -25.96
N PRO A 194 -12.11 -0.28 -26.49
CA PRO A 194 -13.50 -0.63 -26.17
C PRO A 194 -13.68 -0.96 -24.68
N GLU A 195 -14.90 -0.77 -24.16
CA GLU A 195 -15.21 -1.16 -22.79
C GLU A 195 -15.33 -2.69 -22.68
N GLY A 196 -14.61 -3.29 -21.74
CA GLY A 196 -14.67 -4.74 -21.52
C GLY A 196 -13.55 -5.28 -20.64
N PRO A 197 -13.65 -6.55 -20.23
CA PRO A 197 -12.59 -7.22 -19.49
C PRO A 197 -11.37 -7.46 -20.39
N ALA A 198 -10.18 -7.50 -19.78
CA ALA A 198 -8.91 -7.60 -20.51
C ALA A 198 -8.82 -8.82 -21.44
N TRP A 199 -9.41 -9.96 -21.06
CA TRP A 199 -9.41 -11.18 -21.87
C TRP A 199 -10.25 -11.10 -23.15
N ARG A 200 -11.12 -10.09 -23.29
CA ARG A 200 -12.01 -9.92 -24.44
C ARG A 200 -11.48 -8.92 -25.48
N ILE A 201 -10.54 -8.07 -25.08
CA ILE A 201 -10.08 -6.94 -25.89
C ILE A 201 -8.72 -7.29 -26.49
N GLN A 202 -8.54 -7.07 -27.79
CA GLN A 202 -7.23 -7.28 -28.39
C GLN A 202 -6.29 -6.13 -27.97
N PRO A 203 -5.01 -6.40 -27.62
CA PRO A 203 -4.13 -5.37 -27.09
C PRO A 203 -3.99 -4.12 -27.97
N HIS A 204 -4.01 -4.28 -29.30
CA HIS A 204 -3.87 -3.18 -30.26
C HIS A 204 -5.14 -2.35 -30.47
N GLU A 205 -6.26 -2.75 -29.86
CA GLU A 205 -7.54 -2.02 -29.96
C GLU A 205 -7.76 -1.09 -28.75
N ILE A 206 -6.83 -1.07 -27.80
CA ILE A 206 -6.98 -0.35 -26.53
C ILE A 206 -6.64 1.13 -26.73
N GLU A 207 -7.64 1.99 -26.55
CA GLU A 207 -7.45 3.43 -26.40
C GLU A 207 -7.76 3.86 -24.96
N TRP A 208 -6.86 4.64 -24.37
CA TRP A 208 -7.04 5.21 -23.04
C TRP A 208 -7.29 6.71 -23.10
N GLU A 209 -8.31 7.12 -22.37
CA GLU A 209 -8.81 8.48 -22.27
C GLU A 209 -8.82 8.91 -20.79
N ALA A 210 -7.86 9.71 -20.37
CA ALA A 210 -7.79 10.24 -19.01
C ALA A 210 -8.84 11.32 -18.77
N ILE A 211 -9.50 11.26 -17.62
CA ILE A 211 -10.53 12.22 -17.24
C ILE A 211 -9.90 13.52 -16.74
N THR A 212 -10.38 14.65 -17.26
CA THR A 212 -10.05 15.97 -16.73
C THR A 212 -11.21 16.58 -15.94
N ALA A 213 -10.87 17.49 -15.02
CA ALA A 213 -11.83 18.36 -14.37
C ALA A 213 -11.35 19.81 -14.39
N CYS A 214 -12.31 20.73 -14.45
CA CYS A 214 -12.08 22.16 -14.29
C CYS A 214 -13.07 22.73 -13.28
N ARG A 215 -12.71 23.88 -12.72
CA ARG A 215 -13.64 24.80 -12.06
C ARG A 215 -13.98 25.92 -13.05
N ASP A 216 -15.16 26.54 -12.93
CA ASP A 216 -15.56 27.68 -13.77
C ASP A 216 -14.43 28.70 -13.93
N GLY A 217 -14.03 28.94 -15.18
CA GLY A 217 -12.98 29.89 -15.56
C GLY A 217 -11.54 29.45 -15.29
N THR A 218 -11.31 28.18 -14.93
CA THR A 218 -9.96 27.61 -14.74
C THR A 218 -9.61 26.62 -15.85
N GLU A 219 -8.32 26.45 -16.10
CA GLU A 219 -7.84 25.43 -17.03
C GLU A 219 -8.16 24.02 -16.52
N ALA A 220 -8.43 23.11 -17.46
CA ALA A 220 -8.63 21.71 -17.14
C ALA A 220 -7.37 21.08 -16.53
N ALA A 221 -7.56 20.27 -15.51
CA ALA A 221 -6.51 19.50 -14.87
C ALA A 221 -6.83 18.00 -14.92
N LEU A 222 -5.78 17.18 -15.06
CA LEU A 222 -5.87 15.72 -14.96
C LEU A 222 -6.19 15.32 -13.52
N ILE A 223 -7.11 14.39 -13.32
CA ILE A 223 -7.43 13.88 -11.98
C ILE A 223 -6.51 12.72 -11.65
N ALA A 224 -5.56 12.93 -10.75
CA ALA A 224 -4.61 11.90 -10.34
C ALA A 224 -4.54 11.74 -8.83
N PHE A 225 -4.03 10.59 -8.39
CA PHE A 225 -3.94 10.21 -7.00
C PHE A 225 -2.55 9.72 -6.67
N SER A 226 -2.09 10.00 -5.45
CA SER A 226 -0.85 9.44 -4.92
C SER A 226 -0.96 7.94 -4.63
N SER A 227 -2.19 7.41 -4.50
CA SER A 227 -2.42 6.00 -4.24
C SER A 227 -3.68 5.44 -4.88
N LEU A 228 -3.67 4.13 -5.18
CA LEU A 228 -4.84 3.41 -5.65
C LEU A 228 -6.01 3.47 -4.65
N PRO A 229 -5.82 3.26 -3.33
CA PRO A 229 -6.89 3.43 -2.35
C PRO A 229 -7.58 4.81 -2.38
N ARG A 230 -6.84 5.90 -2.60
CA ARG A 230 -7.40 7.26 -2.76
C ARG A 230 -8.24 7.35 -4.04
N ALA A 231 -7.70 6.86 -5.15
CA ALA A 231 -8.40 6.84 -6.44
C ALA A 231 -9.71 6.05 -6.37
N VAL A 232 -9.68 4.85 -5.78
CA VAL A 232 -10.86 3.99 -5.62
C VAL A 232 -11.92 4.67 -4.76
N ARG A 233 -11.54 5.28 -3.63
CA ARG A 233 -12.48 5.99 -2.75
C ARG A 233 -13.18 7.14 -3.49
N PHE A 234 -12.42 7.97 -4.20
CA PHE A 234 -13.00 9.06 -5.01
C PHE A 234 -13.93 8.51 -6.09
N MET A 235 -13.44 7.51 -6.86
CA MET A 235 -14.18 6.91 -7.96
C MET A 235 -15.50 6.28 -7.50
N GLN A 236 -15.51 5.55 -6.40
CA GLN A 236 -16.72 4.92 -5.85
C GLN A 236 -17.79 5.96 -5.53
N ASN A 237 -17.42 7.04 -4.83
CA ASN A 237 -18.36 8.11 -4.50
C ASN A 237 -18.87 8.83 -5.75
N ALA A 238 -17.99 9.12 -6.71
CA ALA A 238 -18.34 9.77 -7.97
C ALA A 238 -19.26 8.89 -8.85
N VAL A 239 -19.05 7.57 -8.88
CA VAL A 239 -19.91 6.61 -9.61
C VAL A 239 -21.28 6.49 -8.94
N VAL A 240 -21.34 6.36 -7.61
CA VAL A 240 -22.61 6.29 -6.87
C VAL A 240 -23.43 7.56 -7.06
N ALA A 241 -22.77 8.71 -7.13
CA ALA A 241 -23.40 9.99 -7.45
C ALA A 241 -23.75 10.16 -8.95
N ASN A 242 -23.46 9.17 -9.79
CA ASN A 242 -23.62 9.21 -11.25
C ASN A 242 -22.93 10.42 -11.92
N ALA A 243 -21.83 10.89 -11.33
CA ALA A 243 -21.10 12.06 -11.81
C ALA A 243 -20.01 11.71 -12.82
N ILE A 244 -19.47 10.49 -12.76
CA ILE A 244 -18.56 9.95 -13.78
C ILE A 244 -19.19 8.72 -14.43
N GLN A 245 -19.01 8.60 -15.74
CA GLN A 245 -19.49 7.47 -16.53
C GLN A 245 -18.36 6.90 -17.39
N GLY A 246 -18.31 5.58 -17.57
CA GLY A 246 -17.33 4.90 -18.41
C GLY A 246 -15.88 4.90 -17.88
N VAL A 247 -15.62 5.44 -16.69
CA VAL A 247 -14.31 5.27 -16.03
C VAL A 247 -14.23 3.83 -15.53
N ASN A 248 -13.30 3.06 -16.08
CA ASN A 248 -13.18 1.63 -15.85
C ASN A 248 -11.74 1.18 -15.58
N LYS A 249 -10.77 2.11 -15.55
CA LYS A 249 -9.37 1.83 -15.27
C LYS A 249 -8.75 2.89 -14.37
N ILE A 250 -7.80 2.45 -13.53
CA ILE A 250 -6.95 3.28 -12.69
C ILE A 250 -5.48 2.87 -12.91
N PRO A 251 -4.89 3.16 -14.08
CA PRO A 251 -3.49 2.83 -14.35
C PRO A 251 -2.51 3.55 -13.43
N LYS A 252 -1.38 2.88 -13.20
CA LYS A 252 -0.24 3.35 -12.43
C LYS A 252 0.80 3.91 -13.40
N PHE A 253 1.28 5.12 -13.15
CA PHE A 253 2.33 5.76 -13.95
C PHE A 253 3.51 6.15 -13.05
N ARG A 254 4.74 6.04 -13.57
CA ARG A 254 5.89 6.68 -12.92
C ARG A 254 5.75 8.20 -12.96
N LYS A 255 6.28 8.85 -11.93
CA LYS A 255 6.23 10.31 -11.80
C LYS A 255 7.04 11.06 -12.85
N ASP A 256 8.11 10.47 -13.36
CA ASP A 256 8.90 11.11 -14.41
C ASP A 256 8.16 11.08 -15.74
N VAL A 257 7.56 9.95 -16.11
CA VAL A 257 6.64 9.85 -17.26
C VAL A 257 5.48 10.83 -17.14
N ALA A 258 4.82 10.86 -15.97
CA ALA A 258 3.72 11.79 -15.73
C ALA A 258 4.16 13.26 -15.65
N GLY A 259 5.43 13.52 -15.34
CA GLY A 259 6.01 14.86 -15.28
C GLY A 259 6.11 15.53 -16.64
N GLU A 260 6.05 14.75 -17.72
CA GLU A 260 6.07 15.22 -19.12
C GLU A 260 4.67 15.60 -19.64
N TRP A 261 3.60 15.37 -18.87
CA TRP A 261 2.25 15.74 -19.28
C TRP A 261 2.08 17.25 -19.39
N SER A 262 1.40 17.69 -20.45
CA SER A 262 1.21 19.11 -20.75
C SER A 262 0.15 19.79 -19.86
N LEU A 263 -0.69 19.01 -19.18
CA LEU A 263 -1.73 19.53 -18.29
C LEU A 263 -1.28 19.59 -16.83
N SER A 264 -1.88 20.54 -16.11
CA SER A 264 -1.85 20.53 -14.65
C SER A 264 -2.57 19.29 -14.10
N ILE A 265 -2.24 18.93 -12.86
CA ILE A 265 -2.78 17.77 -12.16
C ILE A 265 -3.54 18.25 -10.94
N LEU A 266 -4.81 17.85 -10.83
CA LEU A 266 -5.59 17.90 -9.60
C LEU A 266 -5.26 16.65 -8.80
N LEU A 267 -4.35 16.80 -7.83
CA LEU A 267 -3.83 15.69 -7.02
C LEU A 267 -4.70 15.42 -5.80
N ASP A 268 -5.03 14.14 -5.61
CA ASP A 268 -5.77 13.60 -4.49
C ASP A 268 -7.06 14.37 -4.13
N PRO A 269 -7.92 14.73 -5.12
CA PRO A 269 -9.21 15.30 -4.77
C PRO A 269 -10.02 14.30 -3.98
N ASN A 270 -10.69 14.77 -2.94
CA ASN A 270 -11.80 14.02 -2.35
C ASN A 270 -13.12 14.47 -2.97
N TRP A 271 -14.14 13.62 -2.86
CA TRP A 271 -15.39 13.82 -3.58
C TRP A 271 -16.18 15.02 -3.03
N GLU A 272 -16.14 15.20 -1.71
CA GLU A 272 -16.84 16.25 -1.00
C GLU A 272 -16.30 17.63 -1.40
N ASP A 273 -14.99 17.81 -1.41
CA ASP A 273 -14.33 19.05 -1.86
C ASP A 273 -14.51 19.27 -3.36
N PHE A 274 -14.47 18.20 -4.17
CA PHE A 274 -14.70 18.30 -5.61
C PHE A 274 -16.07 18.92 -5.92
N ILE A 275 -17.11 18.49 -5.20
CA ILE A 275 -18.46 19.05 -5.29
C ILE A 275 -18.53 20.45 -4.68
N ALA A 276 -17.95 20.67 -3.50
CA ALA A 276 -17.96 21.97 -2.83
C ALA A 276 -17.30 23.08 -3.69
N GLU A 277 -16.24 22.73 -4.40
CA GLU A 277 -15.52 23.60 -5.33
C GLU A 277 -16.21 23.76 -6.69
N LYS A 278 -17.38 23.13 -6.88
CA LYS A 278 -18.17 23.12 -8.12
C LYS A 278 -17.34 22.70 -9.33
N ARG A 279 -16.48 21.70 -9.15
CA ARG A 279 -15.71 21.14 -10.26
C ARG A 279 -16.63 20.32 -11.15
N VAL A 280 -16.36 20.38 -12.45
CA VAL A 280 -17.06 19.60 -13.46
C VAL A 280 -16.06 18.76 -14.22
N PHE A 281 -16.46 17.53 -14.54
CA PHE A 281 -15.72 16.71 -15.50
C PHE A 281 -15.94 17.31 -16.88
N GLU A 282 -14.86 17.56 -17.62
CA GLU A 282 -14.96 18.32 -18.87
C GLU A 282 -14.69 17.44 -20.09
N ARG A 283 -13.41 17.10 -20.32
CA ARG A 283 -12.95 16.38 -21.51
C ARG A 283 -12.15 15.16 -21.10
N THR A 284 -11.88 14.33 -22.08
CA THR A 284 -10.88 13.29 -21.97
C THR A 284 -9.65 13.63 -22.79
N ILE A 285 -8.49 13.17 -22.34
CA ILE A 285 -7.22 13.32 -23.07
C ILE A 285 -6.69 11.94 -23.36
N LYS A 286 -6.23 11.72 -24.60
CA LYS A 286 -5.58 10.46 -24.96
C LYS A 286 -4.32 10.29 -24.13
N VAL A 287 -4.20 9.13 -23.49
CA VAL A 287 -2.99 8.72 -22.78
C VAL A 287 -2.52 7.42 -23.39
N ASP A 288 -1.21 7.29 -23.56
CA ASP A 288 -0.60 6.09 -24.09
C ASP A 288 -0.67 4.96 -23.06
N PRO A 289 -1.38 3.85 -23.32
CA PRO A 289 -1.43 2.70 -22.42
C PRO A 289 -0.05 2.10 -22.16
N ASP A 290 0.86 2.15 -23.13
CA ASP A 290 2.20 1.55 -23.04
C ASP A 290 3.12 2.34 -22.11
N SER A 291 2.74 3.58 -21.77
CA SER A 291 3.45 4.40 -20.78
C SER A 291 3.10 4.07 -19.33
N ALA A 292 2.11 3.20 -19.10
CA ALA A 292 1.72 2.75 -17.77
C ALA A 292 2.56 1.58 -17.28
N GLU A 293 2.78 1.55 -15.97
CA GLU A 293 3.46 0.46 -15.29
C GLU A 293 2.56 -0.77 -15.16
N ALA A 294 3.16 -1.94 -15.25
CA ALA A 294 2.46 -3.19 -14.99
C ALA A 294 1.85 -3.19 -13.56
N PRO A 295 0.73 -3.90 -13.35
CA PRO A 295 0.22 -4.16 -12.01
C PRO A 295 1.32 -4.76 -11.13
N ASP A 296 1.29 -4.49 -9.82
CA ASP A 296 2.25 -5.09 -8.87
C ASP A 296 1.95 -6.57 -8.57
N GLU A 297 1.04 -7.21 -9.32
CA GLU A 297 0.54 -8.58 -9.15
C GLU A 297 0.99 -9.53 -10.27
#